data_AF-A0A8H8JJX9-F1
#
_entry.id   AF-A0A8H8JJX9-F1
#
_cell.length_a   1.000
_cell.length_b   1.000
_cell.length_c   1.000
_cell.angle_alpha   90.00
_cell.angle_beta   90.00
_cell.angle_gamma   90.00
#
_symmetry.space_group_name_H-M   'P 1'
#
loop_
_entity.id
_entity.type
_entity.pdbx_description
1 polymer ?
#
loop_
_entity_poly.entity_id
_entity_poly.type
_entity_poly.pdbx_seq_one_letter_code
_entity_poly.pdbx_strand_id
1 'polypeptide(L)'
;MSFVIAPFIFSPHQFAYSDFIIDYRKFLRWMSHGNSCSHANSWIVYRRLSRTQITGYKKKRLGHPSEKLSGDVPRAEWRAVLLSKIIWPVVQAVILSIAYLFVKSFKQADGQYPPSPLFRIAILTLEPIVWNAAVLFNMRPRKSEIGNRTSECCPKFGAAMAMITHGLAVVSQVAFFEFLASSHLVYYQHNCYADLTCFLVVP
;
A
#
# COMPACT_ATOMS: atom_id res chain seq x y z
N MET A 1 -0.19 10.15 -4.58
CA MET A 1 1.07 10.30 -3.81
C MET A 1 1.31 11.72 -3.28
N SER A 2 0.43 12.71 -3.52
CA SER A 2 0.68 14.10 -3.09
C SER A 2 0.45 14.38 -1.59
N PHE A 3 -0.53 13.75 -0.93
CA PHE A 3 -0.93 14.12 0.44
C PHE A 3 0.05 13.70 1.55
N VAL A 4 0.85 12.64 1.33
CA VAL A 4 1.79 12.14 2.35
C VAL A 4 3.06 12.97 2.40
N ILE A 5 3.44 13.58 1.27
CA ILE A 5 4.74 14.25 1.11
C ILE A 5 4.58 15.78 1.20
N ALA A 6 3.39 16.31 0.91
CA ALA A 6 3.10 17.74 0.96
C ALA A 6 3.55 18.46 2.24
N PRO A 7 3.30 17.95 3.48
CA PRO A 7 3.71 18.69 4.68
C PRO A 7 5.24 18.77 4.88
N PHE A 8 6.02 17.97 4.16
CA PHE A 8 7.48 17.92 4.28
C PHE A 8 8.21 18.68 3.17
N ILE A 9 7.59 18.83 2.00
CA ILE A 9 8.18 19.53 0.85
C ILE A 9 7.92 21.04 0.90
N PHE A 10 6.74 21.46 1.36
CA PHE A 10 6.38 22.87 1.38
C PHE A 10 6.87 23.54 2.66
N SER A 11 7.48 24.73 2.51
CA SER A 11 7.82 25.56 3.67
C SER A 11 6.54 25.91 4.45
N PRO A 12 6.58 26.00 5.80
CA PRO A 12 5.39 26.18 6.63
C PRO A 12 4.54 27.40 6.25
N HIS A 13 5.15 28.46 5.72
CA HIS A 13 4.44 29.66 5.28
C HIS A 13 3.67 29.48 3.95
N GLN A 14 4.08 28.54 3.09
CA GLN A 14 3.40 28.22 1.82
C GLN A 14 2.35 27.12 1.97
N PHE A 15 2.31 26.48 3.14
CA PHE A 15 1.44 25.34 3.39
C PHE A 15 0.11 25.78 3.99
N ALA A 16 -0.95 25.72 3.17
CA ALA A 16 -2.32 25.96 3.63
C ALA A 16 -2.86 24.74 4.40
N TYR A 17 -2.69 24.73 5.72
CA TYR A 17 -3.17 23.65 6.60
C TYR A 17 -4.68 23.41 6.50
N SER A 18 -5.49 24.48 6.36
CA SER A 18 -6.94 24.38 6.24
C SER A 18 -7.36 23.57 5.01
N ASP A 19 -6.77 23.87 3.86
CA ASP A 19 -7.09 23.21 2.60
C ASP A 19 -6.60 21.77 2.59
N PHE A 20 -5.42 21.53 3.16
CA PHE A 20 -4.89 20.19 3.35
C PHE A 20 -5.83 19.31 4.19
N ILE A 21 -6.31 19.80 5.34
CA ILE A 21 -7.23 19.05 6.21
C ILE A 21 -8.56 18.78 5.49
N ILE A 22 -9.08 19.77 4.76
CA ILE A 22 -10.32 19.63 3.99
C ILE A 22 -10.18 18.54 2.92
N ASP A 23 -9.07 18.54 2.18
CA ASP A 23 -8.83 17.56 1.12
C ASP A 23 -8.52 16.17 1.68
N TYR A 24 -7.81 16.08 2.81
CA TYR A 24 -7.60 14.80 3.50
C TYR A 24 -8.93 14.20 3.99
N ARG A 25 -9.83 15.02 4.53
CA ARG A 25 -11.17 14.57 4.95
C ARG A 25 -11.98 14.07 3.75
N LYS A 26 -11.94 14.77 2.62
CA LYS A 26 -12.59 14.32 1.37
C LYS A 26 -11.99 13.00 0.89
N PHE A 27 -10.67 12.83 0.97
CA PHE A 27 -9.98 11.58 0.61
C PHE A 27 -10.39 10.41 1.50
N LEU A 28 -10.39 10.57 2.83
CA LEU A 28 -10.86 9.53 3.75
C LEU A 28 -12.31 9.15 3.49
N ARG A 29 -13.16 10.15 3.21
CA ARG A 29 -14.55 9.90 2.83
C ARG A 29 -14.64 9.14 1.50
N TRP A 30 -13.85 9.51 0.50
CA TRP A 30 -13.79 8.82 -0.80
C TRP A 30 -13.31 7.36 -0.69
N MET A 31 -12.36 7.07 0.19
CA MET A 31 -11.88 5.72 0.51
C MET A 31 -12.93 4.86 1.23
N SER A 32 -13.77 5.48 2.06
CA SER A 32 -14.76 4.82 2.91
C SER A 32 -16.16 4.71 2.33
N HIS A 33 -16.44 5.37 1.19
CA HIS A 33 -17.70 5.18 0.47
C HIS A 33 -17.83 3.71 0.06
N GLY A 34 -18.59 2.96 0.86
CA GLY A 34 -18.86 1.55 0.66
C GLY A 34 -19.84 1.28 -0.50
N ASN A 35 -20.14 0.01 -0.72
CA ASN A 35 -21.00 -0.47 -1.82
C ASN A 35 -22.51 -0.32 -1.53
N SER A 36 -22.91 0.49 -0.53
CA SER A 36 -24.31 0.68 -0.14
C SER A 36 -25.10 1.52 -1.16
N CYS A 37 -24.43 2.49 -1.81
CA CYS A 37 -24.98 3.29 -2.91
C CYS A 37 -23.93 3.41 -4.02
N SER A 38 -24.33 3.24 -5.28
CA SER A 38 -23.42 3.35 -6.43
C SER A 38 -23.06 4.81 -6.70
N HIS A 39 -22.09 5.35 -5.96
CA HIS A 39 -21.55 6.68 -6.20
C HIS A 39 -20.47 6.67 -7.28
N ALA A 40 -20.62 7.54 -8.28
CA ALA A 40 -19.65 7.74 -9.35
C ALA A 40 -18.25 8.12 -8.82
N ASN A 41 -18.18 8.90 -7.73
CA ASN A 41 -16.94 9.31 -7.11
C ASN A 41 -16.64 8.47 -5.85
N SER A 42 -16.18 7.24 -6.04
CA SER A 42 -15.79 6.34 -4.96
C SER A 42 -14.51 5.58 -5.32
N TRP A 43 -13.75 5.17 -4.30
CA TRP A 43 -12.55 4.35 -4.49
C TRP A 43 -12.83 3.07 -5.28
N ILE A 44 -13.97 2.40 -5.03
CA ILE A 44 -14.34 1.18 -5.74
C ILE A 44 -14.60 1.43 -7.23
N VAL A 45 -15.24 2.56 -7.58
CA VAL A 45 -15.44 2.94 -8.99
C VAL A 45 -14.12 3.31 -9.63
N TYR A 46 -13.25 4.05 -8.94
CA TYR A 46 -11.90 4.35 -9.43
C TYR A 46 -11.08 3.09 -9.70
N ARG A 47 -11.10 2.09 -8.81
CA ARG A 47 -10.43 0.79 -9.01
C ARG A 47 -11.03 0.01 -10.17
N ARG A 48 -12.36 0.02 -10.33
CA ARG A 48 -13.04 -0.60 -11.49
C ARG A 48 -12.62 0.08 -12.79
N LEU A 49 -12.60 1.41 -12.81
CA LEU A 49 -12.21 2.23 -13.96
C LEU A 49 -10.74 1.98 -14.34
N SER A 50 -9.85 1.93 -13.34
CA SER A 50 -8.43 1.60 -13.55
C SER A 50 -8.24 0.19 -14.11
N ARG A 51 -9.09 -0.77 -13.70
CA ARG A 51 -9.08 -2.12 -14.31
C ARG A 51 -9.59 -2.10 -15.75
N THR A 52 -10.66 -1.35 -16.04
CA THR A 52 -11.20 -1.27 -17.41
C THR A 52 -10.25 -0.55 -18.37
N GLN A 53 -9.36 0.33 -17.90
CA GLN A 53 -8.28 0.87 -18.72
C GLN A 53 -7.34 -0.22 -19.27
N ILE A 54 -7.17 -1.32 -18.53
CA ILE A 54 -6.31 -2.45 -18.90
C ILE A 54 -7.09 -3.49 -19.72
N THR A 55 -8.24 -3.93 -19.20
CA THR A 55 -9.02 -5.01 -19.82
C THR A 55 -9.90 -4.55 -20.98
N GLY A 56 -10.10 -3.23 -21.12
CA GLY A 56 -11.04 -2.63 -22.07
C GLY A 56 -12.46 -2.50 -21.50
N TYR A 57 -13.28 -1.71 -22.19
CA TYR A 57 -14.71 -1.57 -21.92
C TYR A 57 -15.52 -2.63 -22.67
N LYS A 58 -16.53 -3.19 -22.02
CA LYS A 58 -17.57 -3.96 -22.72
C LYS A 58 -18.39 -2.99 -23.57
N LYS A 59 -18.72 -3.38 -24.80
CA LYS A 59 -19.53 -2.58 -25.75
C LYS A 59 -20.84 -2.12 -25.06
N LYS A 60 -21.12 -0.81 -25.11
CA LYS A 60 -22.23 -0.13 -24.41
C LYS A 60 -23.58 -0.81 -24.74
N ARG A 61 -24.42 -1.07 -23.73
CA ARG A 61 -25.85 -1.40 -23.95
C ARG A 61 -26.66 -0.15 -23.60
N LEU A 62 -27.27 0.45 -24.61
CA LEU A 62 -28.06 1.68 -24.51
C LEU A 62 -29.10 1.58 -23.38
N GLY A 63 -29.10 2.53 -22.43
CA GLY A 63 -30.22 2.75 -21.50
C GLY A 63 -29.88 2.93 -20.01
N HIS A 64 -28.68 2.59 -19.54
CA HIS A 64 -28.36 2.72 -18.10
C HIS A 64 -27.68 4.05 -17.73
N PRO A 65 -28.23 4.84 -16.79
CA PRO A 65 -27.68 6.14 -16.39
C PRO A 65 -26.31 6.06 -15.69
N SER A 66 -25.88 4.86 -15.27
CA SER A 66 -24.58 4.58 -14.64
C SER A 66 -23.40 4.69 -15.62
N GLU A 67 -23.65 4.77 -16.92
CA GLU A 67 -22.62 4.66 -17.98
C GLU A 67 -22.02 6.01 -18.43
N LYS A 68 -22.47 7.14 -17.88
CA LYS A 68 -22.00 8.49 -18.29
C LYS A 68 -20.56 8.84 -17.88
N LEU A 69 -19.89 8.03 -17.06
CA LEU A 69 -18.54 8.33 -16.54
C LEU A 69 -17.38 7.73 -17.36
N SER A 70 -17.64 6.79 -18.27
CA SER A 70 -16.60 6.20 -19.11
C SER A 70 -16.58 6.86 -20.49
N GLY A 71 -15.82 7.95 -20.59
CA GLY A 71 -15.32 8.40 -21.89
C GLY A 71 -14.59 7.25 -22.58
N ASP A 72 -14.68 7.20 -23.92
CA ASP A 72 -14.01 6.20 -24.77
C ASP A 72 -12.48 6.40 -24.71
N VAL A 73 -11.87 6.01 -23.60
CA VAL A 73 -10.42 5.97 -23.43
C VAL A 73 -9.91 4.74 -24.21
N PRO A 74 -8.97 4.91 -25.15
CA PRO A 74 -8.42 3.79 -25.89
C PRO A 74 -7.78 2.79 -24.93
N ARG A 75 -8.02 1.50 -25.18
CA ARG A 75 -7.42 0.41 -24.41
C ARG A 75 -5.90 0.58 -24.44
N ALA A 76 -5.25 0.46 -23.27
CA ALA A 76 -3.80 0.50 -23.21
C ALA A 76 -3.18 -0.61 -24.08
N GLU A 77 -2.16 -0.25 -24.86
CA GLU A 77 -1.42 -1.22 -25.66
C GLU A 77 -0.77 -2.28 -24.75
N TRP A 78 -0.81 -3.55 -25.14
CA TRP A 78 -0.29 -4.65 -24.32
C TRP A 78 1.20 -4.44 -23.95
N ARG A 79 1.99 -3.81 -24.83
CA ARG A 79 3.39 -3.45 -24.59
C ARG A 79 3.52 -2.44 -23.45
N ALA A 80 2.67 -1.41 -23.44
CA ALA A 80 2.64 -0.40 -22.38
C ALA A 80 2.23 -1.03 -21.04
N VAL A 81 1.28 -1.97 -21.05
CA VAL A 81 0.90 -2.72 -19.84
C VAL A 81 2.06 -3.59 -19.34
N LEU A 82 2.73 -4.34 -20.21
CA LEU A 82 3.88 -5.18 -19.85
C LEU A 82 5.02 -4.36 -19.24
N LEU A 83 5.39 -3.24 -19.89
CA LEU A 83 6.46 -2.37 -19.43
C LEU A 83 6.14 -1.73 -18.07
N SER A 84 4.94 -1.13 -17.95
CA SER A 84 4.56 -0.38 -16.75
C SER A 84 4.17 -1.25 -15.55
N LYS A 85 3.63 -2.45 -15.79
CA LYS A 85 3.12 -3.32 -14.71
C LYS A 85 4.05 -4.45 -14.31
N ILE A 86 4.96 -4.89 -15.19
CA ILE A 86 5.82 -6.06 -14.93
C ILE A 86 7.29 -5.65 -14.97
N ILE A 87 7.78 -5.11 -16.10
CA ILE A 87 9.21 -4.86 -16.28
C ILE A 87 9.71 -3.80 -15.29
N TRP A 88 9.03 -2.66 -15.21
CA TRP A 88 9.42 -1.58 -14.31
C TRP A 88 9.52 -1.99 -12.83
N PRO A 89 8.49 -2.60 -12.21
CA PRO A 89 8.60 -3.04 -10.82
C PRO A 89 9.62 -4.16 -10.60
N VAL A 90 9.85 -5.05 -11.58
CA VAL A 90 10.90 -6.09 -11.49
C VAL A 90 12.29 -5.44 -11.48
N VAL A 91 12.54 -4.48 -12.35
CA VAL A 91 13.82 -3.74 -12.38
C VAL A 91 14.05 -3.03 -11.05
N GLN A 92 13.03 -2.35 -10.51
CA GLN A 92 13.13 -1.71 -9.19
C GLN A 92 13.39 -2.72 -8.07
N ALA A 93 12.71 -3.86 -8.07
CA ALA A 93 12.91 -4.92 -7.08
C ALA A 93 14.34 -5.49 -7.14
N VAL A 94 14.89 -5.70 -8.34
CA VAL A 94 16.26 -6.21 -8.52
C VAL A 94 17.28 -5.19 -8.01
N ILE A 95 17.16 -3.92 -8.37
CA ILE A 95 18.08 -2.86 -7.92
C ILE A 95 18.08 -2.76 -6.39
N LEU A 96 16.90 -2.72 -5.76
CA LEU A 96 16.77 -2.66 -4.30
C LEU A 96 17.29 -3.94 -3.61
N SER A 97 17.08 -5.10 -4.23
CA SER A 97 17.59 -6.37 -3.69
C SER A 97 19.12 -6.40 -3.74
N ILE A 98 19.75 -5.99 -4.84
CA ILE A 98 21.21 -5.90 -4.95
C ILE A 98 21.76 -4.93 -3.90
N ALA A 99 21.15 -3.75 -3.74
CA ALA A 99 21.55 -2.79 -2.72
C ALA A 99 21.46 -3.37 -1.30
N TYR A 100 20.37 -4.09 -0.99
CA TYR A 100 20.21 -4.74 0.31
C TYR A 100 21.27 -5.83 0.56
N LEU A 101 21.55 -6.66 -0.44
CA LEU A 101 22.56 -7.71 -0.35
C LEU A 101 23.96 -7.13 -0.14
N PHE A 102 24.29 -6.04 -0.83
CA PHE A 102 25.56 -5.34 -0.67
C PHE A 102 25.74 -4.81 0.76
N VAL A 103 24.71 -4.17 1.33
CA VAL A 103 24.77 -3.71 2.73
C VAL A 103 24.94 -4.87 3.73
N LYS A 104 24.41 -6.06 3.40
CA LYS A 104 24.48 -7.25 4.26
C LYS A 104 25.64 -8.20 3.94
N SER A 105 26.51 -7.88 2.97
CA SER A 105 27.68 -8.73 2.65
C SER A 105 28.85 -8.55 3.64
N PHE A 106 28.85 -7.49 4.43
CA PHE A 106 29.87 -7.25 5.44
C PHE A 106 29.72 -8.21 6.63
N LYS A 107 30.85 -8.69 7.15
CA LYS A 107 30.90 -9.55 8.34
C LYS A 107 30.42 -8.78 9.57
N GLN A 108 29.75 -9.46 10.48
CA GLN A 108 29.38 -8.89 11.78
C GLN A 108 30.61 -8.79 12.69
N ALA A 109 30.50 -8.01 13.78
CA ALA A 109 31.55 -7.82 14.77
C ALA A 109 31.99 -9.13 15.46
N ASP A 110 31.15 -10.17 15.44
CA ASP A 110 31.42 -11.53 15.92
C ASP A 110 32.18 -12.41 14.89
N GLY A 111 32.52 -11.86 13.72
CA GLY A 111 33.18 -12.57 12.63
C GLY A 111 32.29 -13.54 11.86
N GLN A 112 31.01 -13.68 12.24
CA GLN A 112 30.06 -14.58 11.60
C GLN A 112 29.29 -13.86 10.48
N TYR A 113 28.91 -14.62 9.46
CA TYR A 113 28.04 -14.09 8.41
C TYR A 113 26.59 -14.08 8.90
N PRO A 114 25.83 -12.99 8.67
CA PRO A 114 24.40 -12.99 8.92
C PRO A 114 23.73 -14.11 8.10
N PRO A 115 22.65 -14.74 8.62
CA PRO A 115 21.92 -15.74 7.87
C PRO A 115 21.36 -15.13 6.59
N SER A 116 21.15 -15.99 5.57
CA SER A 116 20.96 -15.57 4.17
C SER A 116 20.02 -14.35 4.02
N PRO A 117 20.55 -13.18 3.59
CA PRO A 117 19.78 -11.94 3.50
C PRO A 117 18.64 -12.01 2.47
N LEU A 118 18.80 -12.84 1.43
CA LEU A 118 17.76 -13.12 0.43
C LEU A 118 16.50 -13.73 1.04
N PHE A 119 16.66 -14.70 1.95
CA PHE A 119 15.52 -15.38 2.56
C PHE A 119 14.74 -14.43 3.48
N ARG A 120 15.43 -13.55 4.18
CA ARG A 120 14.81 -12.53 5.04
C ARG A 120 13.94 -11.56 4.25
N ILE A 121 14.45 -11.00 3.15
CA ILE A 121 13.63 -10.10 2.32
C ILE A 121 12.48 -10.82 1.64
N ALA A 122 12.65 -12.11 1.28
CA ALA A 122 11.58 -12.91 0.70
C ALA A 122 10.41 -13.10 1.69
N ILE A 123 10.70 -13.44 2.95
CA ILE A 123 9.65 -13.56 3.98
C ILE A 123 8.97 -12.20 4.22
N LEU A 124 9.76 -11.15 4.45
CA LEU A 124 9.26 -9.82 4.78
C LEU A 124 8.39 -9.21 3.67
N THR A 125 8.66 -9.54 2.39
CA THR A 125 7.85 -9.07 1.27
C THR A 125 6.56 -9.85 1.08
N LEU A 126 6.53 -11.12 1.48
CA LEU A 126 5.33 -11.96 1.43
C LEU A 126 4.36 -11.70 2.58
N GLU A 127 4.86 -11.30 3.75
CA GLU A 127 4.06 -11.05 4.95
C GLU A 127 2.89 -10.06 4.75
N PRO A 128 3.07 -8.85 4.18
CA PRO A 128 1.96 -7.93 3.92
C PRO A 128 0.92 -8.49 2.94
N ILE A 129 1.34 -9.34 2.00
CA ILE A 129 0.45 -9.98 1.03
C ILE A 129 -0.44 -10.99 1.74
N VAL A 130 0.17 -11.86 2.55
CA VAL A 130 -0.55 -12.87 3.34
C VAL A 130 -1.51 -12.20 4.32
N TRP A 131 -1.07 -11.14 5.00
CA TRP A 131 -1.92 -10.38 5.92
C TRP A 131 -3.13 -9.77 5.20
N ASN A 132 -2.92 -9.08 4.08
CA ASN A 132 -4.02 -8.49 3.31
C ASN A 132 -4.98 -9.55 2.77
N ALA A 133 -4.45 -10.71 2.33
CA ALA A 133 -5.27 -11.83 1.91
C ALA A 133 -6.10 -12.40 3.07
N ALA A 134 -5.51 -12.55 4.26
CA ALA A 134 -6.19 -13.01 5.46
C ALA A 134 -7.28 -12.02 5.90
N VAL A 135 -7.00 -10.72 5.94
CA VAL A 135 -7.99 -9.68 6.25
C VAL A 135 -9.15 -9.74 5.26
N LEU A 136 -8.89 -9.81 3.95
CA LEU A 136 -9.93 -9.91 2.94
C LEU A 136 -10.72 -11.22 3.02
N PHE A 137 -10.08 -12.33 3.39
CA PHE A 137 -10.76 -13.62 3.60
C PHE A 137 -11.70 -13.57 4.80
N ASN A 138 -11.23 -13.03 5.93
CA ASN A 138 -12.03 -12.89 7.16
C ASN A 138 -13.14 -11.84 7.03
N MET A 139 -12.88 -10.75 6.31
CA MET A 139 -13.85 -9.66 6.10
C MET A 139 -14.76 -9.92 4.91
N ARG A 140 -14.51 -10.97 4.10
CA ARG A 140 -15.48 -11.49 3.14
C ARG A 140 -16.68 -11.92 3.98
N PRO A 141 -17.83 -11.23 3.90
CA PRO A 141 -18.99 -11.72 4.58
C PRO A 141 -19.31 -13.09 3.98
N ARG A 142 -19.65 -14.05 4.84
CA ARG A 142 -20.64 -15.10 4.58
C ARG A 142 -21.82 -14.47 3.84
N LYS A 143 -21.70 -14.34 2.52
CA LYS A 143 -22.65 -13.63 1.65
C LYS A 143 -23.92 -14.46 1.41
N SER A 144 -24.06 -15.64 2.03
CA SER A 144 -25.27 -16.44 1.96
C SER A 144 -26.30 -16.11 3.06
N GLU A 145 -25.93 -15.65 4.26
CA GLU A 145 -26.90 -15.59 5.39
C GLU A 145 -27.17 -14.20 6.02
N ILE A 146 -26.23 -13.23 5.97
CA ILE A 146 -26.33 -11.98 6.77
C ILE A 146 -26.58 -10.72 5.91
N GLY A 147 -26.42 -10.83 4.59
CA GLY A 147 -26.51 -9.69 3.66
C GLY A 147 -27.90 -9.05 3.59
N ASN A 148 -28.97 -9.85 3.75
CA ASN A 148 -30.34 -9.32 3.72
C ASN A 148 -30.67 -8.57 5.02
N ARG A 149 -30.26 -9.10 6.18
CA ARG A 149 -30.66 -8.57 7.50
C ARG A 149 -29.93 -7.30 7.94
N THR A 150 -28.69 -7.07 7.49
CA THR A 150 -27.88 -5.92 7.93
C THR A 150 -28.03 -4.68 7.03
N SER A 151 -28.59 -4.84 5.83
CA SER A 151 -28.86 -3.72 4.92
C SER A 151 -30.03 -2.85 5.38
N GLU A 152 -30.98 -3.45 6.10
CA GLU A 152 -32.18 -2.77 6.63
C GLU A 152 -31.89 -2.01 7.94
N CYS A 153 -31.02 -2.55 8.80
CA CYS A 153 -30.73 -1.95 10.11
C CYS A 153 -29.66 -0.85 10.05
N CYS A 154 -28.67 -0.97 9.16
CA CYS A 154 -27.50 -0.08 9.15
C CYS A 154 -27.06 0.25 7.72
N PRO A 155 -27.58 1.33 7.09
CA PRO A 155 -27.21 1.70 5.71
C PRO A 155 -25.70 1.99 5.54
N LYS A 156 -25.01 2.29 6.65
CA LYS A 156 -23.56 2.59 6.70
C LYS A 156 -22.68 1.39 7.04
N PHE A 157 -23.24 0.18 7.22
CA PHE A 157 -22.45 -1.01 7.58
C PHE A 157 -21.34 -1.31 6.56
N GLY A 158 -21.65 -1.22 5.26
CA GLY A 158 -20.66 -1.42 4.19
C GLY A 158 -19.52 -0.39 4.20
N ALA A 159 -19.81 0.85 4.60
CA ALA A 159 -18.79 1.90 4.74
C ALA A 159 -17.88 1.65 5.95
N ALA A 160 -18.46 1.21 7.08
CA ALA A 160 -17.70 0.84 8.29
C ALA A 160 -16.76 -0.35 8.02
N MET A 161 -17.25 -1.39 7.37
CA MET A 161 -16.43 -2.55 6.97
C MET A 161 -15.28 -2.16 6.03
N ALA A 162 -15.55 -1.29 5.06
CA ALA A 162 -14.51 -0.78 4.15
C ALA A 162 -13.43 0.01 4.92
N MET A 163 -13.83 0.88 5.84
CA MET A 163 -12.90 1.64 6.72
C MET A 163 -12.00 0.71 7.52
N ILE A 164 -12.56 -0.31 8.18
CA ILE A 164 -11.77 -1.26 8.99
C ILE A 164 -10.81 -2.04 8.10
N THR A 165 -11.26 -2.48 6.92
CA THR A 165 -10.43 -3.25 5.97
C THR A 165 -9.23 -2.42 5.52
N HIS A 166 -9.47 -1.18 5.11
CA HIS A 166 -8.41 -0.27 4.67
C HIS A 166 -7.50 0.15 5.83
N GLY A 167 -8.05 0.34 7.03
CA GLY A 167 -7.28 0.66 8.24
C GLY A 167 -6.29 -0.46 8.62
N LEU A 168 -6.75 -1.71 8.66
CA LEU A 168 -5.89 -2.87 8.95
C LEU A 168 -4.79 -3.07 7.90
N ALA A 169 -5.07 -2.76 6.63
CA ALA A 169 -4.07 -2.80 5.57
C ALA A 169 -2.98 -1.74 5.75
N VAL A 170 -3.33 -0.53 6.20
CA VAL A 170 -2.34 0.54 6.47
C VAL A 170 -1.52 0.22 7.72
N VAL A 171 -2.17 -0.19 8.81
CA VAL A 171 -1.49 -0.53 10.07
C VAL A 171 -0.48 -1.66 9.86
N SER A 172 -0.84 -2.71 9.13
CA SER A 172 0.10 -3.79 8.82
C SER A 172 1.26 -3.30 7.97
N GLN A 173 1.03 -2.48 6.95
CA GLN A 173 2.12 -1.96 6.13
C GLN A 173 3.13 -1.13 6.95
N VAL A 174 2.66 -0.34 7.91
CA VAL A 174 3.52 0.41 8.84
C VAL A 174 4.25 -0.55 9.78
N ALA A 175 3.55 -1.51 10.38
CA ALA A 175 4.16 -2.47 11.31
C ALA A 175 5.28 -3.30 10.66
N PHE A 176 5.08 -3.78 9.43
CA PHE A 176 6.10 -4.55 8.70
C PHE A 176 7.29 -3.67 8.26
N PHE A 177 7.05 -2.39 7.95
CA PHE A 177 8.13 -1.44 7.67
C PHE A 177 8.98 -1.17 8.91
N GLU A 178 8.35 -0.91 10.05
CA GLU A 178 9.04 -0.73 11.34
C GLU A 178 9.79 -1.99 11.77
N PHE A 179 9.23 -3.18 11.50
CA PHE A 179 9.91 -4.44 11.76
C PHE A 179 11.17 -4.61 10.90
N LEU A 180 11.10 -4.31 9.60
CA LEU A 180 12.28 -4.28 8.73
C LEU A 180 13.32 -3.27 9.23
N ALA A 181 12.91 -2.06 9.62
CA ALA A 181 13.80 -1.02 10.14
C ALA A 181 14.46 -1.41 11.48
N SER A 182 13.68 -1.97 12.41
CA SER A 182 14.18 -2.46 13.71
C SER A 182 15.16 -3.62 13.53
N SER A 183 14.86 -4.52 12.59
CA SER A 183 15.78 -5.59 12.18
C SER A 183 17.05 -5.06 11.50
N HIS A 184 17.13 -3.77 11.17
CA HIS A 184 18.34 -3.12 10.69
C HIS A 184 19.06 -2.34 11.81
N LEU A 185 18.31 -1.69 12.72
CA LEU A 185 18.88 -0.91 13.83
C LEU A 185 19.53 -1.75 14.93
N VAL A 186 19.03 -2.96 15.21
CA VAL A 186 19.72 -3.91 16.12
C VAL A 186 21.15 -4.22 15.63
N TYR A 187 21.39 -4.16 14.32
CA TYR A 187 22.74 -4.33 13.75
C TYR A 187 23.63 -3.10 13.95
N TYR A 188 23.07 -1.89 13.92
CA TYR A 188 23.84 -0.66 14.12
C TYR A 188 24.13 -0.40 15.60
N GLN A 189 23.20 -0.69 16.51
CA GLN A 189 23.42 -0.49 17.93
C GLN A 189 24.56 -1.39 18.47
N HIS A 190 24.63 -2.65 18.05
CA HIS A 190 25.73 -3.55 18.42
C HIS A 190 27.08 -3.13 17.83
N ASN A 191 27.12 -2.52 16.64
CA ASN A 191 28.36 -2.02 16.04
C ASN A 191 28.80 -0.65 16.62
N CYS A 192 27.85 0.25 16.96
CA CYS A 192 28.19 1.54 17.57
C CYS A 192 28.73 1.39 19.01
N TYR A 193 28.21 0.44 19.81
CA TYR A 193 28.78 0.15 21.12
C TYR A 193 30.18 -0.49 21.03
N ALA A 194 30.49 -1.20 19.94
CA ALA A 194 31.84 -1.73 19.71
C ALA A 194 32.82 -0.63 19.24
N ASP A 195 32.38 0.32 18.42
CA ASP A 195 33.21 1.43 17.93
C ASP A 195 33.47 2.53 18.99
N LEU A 196 32.55 2.78 19.92
CA LEU A 196 32.77 3.75 21.01
C LEU A 196 33.84 3.30 22.02
N THR A 197 34.06 1.99 22.17
CA THR A 197 35.22 1.46 22.91
C THR A 197 36.54 1.55 22.12
N CYS A 198 36.50 1.66 20.79
CA CYS A 198 37.69 1.87 19.97
C CYS A 198 38.12 3.34 19.88
N PHE A 199 37.20 4.31 20.01
CA PHE A 199 37.56 5.74 20.04
C PHE A 199 38.17 6.23 21.37
N LEU A 200 38.07 5.45 22.45
CA LEU A 200 38.66 5.76 23.77
C LEU A 200 39.94 4.98 24.08
N VAL A 201 40.42 4.12 23.17
CA VAL A 201 41.65 3.34 23.34
C VAL A 201 42.52 3.45 22.08
N VAL A 202 42.96 4.68 21.79
CA VAL A 202 44.18 4.94 21.03
C VAL A 202 44.95 6.00 21.82
N PRO A 203 46.17 5.73 22.30
CA PRO A 203 47.01 6.76 22.94
C PRO A 203 47.42 7.86 21.94
#